data_AF-A0A437A2Z4-F1
#
_entry.id   AF-A0A437A2Z4-F1
#
_cell.length_a   1.000
_cell.length_b   1.000
_cell.length_c   1.000
_cell.angle_alpha   90.00
_cell.angle_beta   90.00
_cell.angle_gamma   90.00
#
_symmetry.space_group_name_H-M   'P 1'
#
loop_
_entity.id
_entity.type
_entity.pdbx_description
1 polymer ?
#
loop_
_entity_poly.entity_id
_entity_poly.type
_entity_poly.pdbx_seq_one_letter_code
_entity_poly.pdbx_strand_id
1 'polypeptide(L)'
;MAPYEAIGVANGSSNGVSDINGSTNGTSSINGCTNGDVNGHTKGRHRTNDTNNDEEEEEEEDEMFPSDLSLRIMGIGVQYPEHKIHPKDLDTIAQKFYPQTDALKKVLSINRYTGILSRPSIGECLHPLANLPSPPTITDLHSLFITEGVPLSVSACSKAIKESGYKSSQITHTVFATCTDSSNPGYDTFVLKSLGIKNSVEKVLLSGVGCSGGLAGLRTACNIALGAKARGRKARILVCATEICTILVRSELDSIVKEGNVRIGITLFSDCSSAVVVSNGVGEDVGDRGVYDVLGWKHQTLGGTEAELGFDVDPLGWKVILTPAVPSLTSTATPHLYSSLISSIPPQPSPPSPPPPPPPSPQKT
;
A
#
# COMPACT_ATOMS: atom_id res chain seq x y z
N MET A 1 -2.82 -25.79 20.74
CA MET A 1 -3.58 -25.15 21.83
C MET A 1 -2.81 -25.34 23.13
N ALA A 2 -2.23 -24.26 23.62
CA ALA A 2 -1.83 -24.02 25.01
C ALA A 2 -1.76 -22.48 25.17
N PRO A 3 -2.39 -21.86 26.20
CA PRO A 3 -2.61 -20.43 26.26
C PRO A 3 -1.46 -19.67 26.95
N TYR A 4 -1.29 -18.39 26.57
CA TYR A 4 -0.39 -17.43 27.21
C TYR A 4 -1.07 -16.80 28.43
N GLU A 5 -0.41 -16.87 29.59
CA GLU A 5 -0.83 -16.25 30.85
C GLU A 5 -0.49 -14.75 30.92
N ALA A 6 -1.41 -14.00 31.52
CA ALA A 6 -1.30 -12.58 31.85
C ALA A 6 -0.47 -12.39 33.14
N ILE A 7 0.50 -11.47 33.11
CA ILE A 7 1.22 -11.03 34.31
C ILE A 7 0.52 -9.80 34.88
N GLY A 8 0.16 -9.91 36.16
CA GLY A 8 -0.73 -9.02 36.87
C GLY A 8 -0.10 -7.75 37.47
N VAL A 9 -1.05 -6.92 37.89
CA VAL A 9 -0.95 -5.65 38.61
C VAL A 9 -0.46 -5.87 40.05
N ALA A 10 0.45 -5.02 40.52
CA ALA A 10 0.74 -4.86 41.94
C ALA A 10 0.36 -3.44 42.39
N ASN A 11 -0.65 -3.35 43.26
CA ASN A 11 -0.98 -2.16 44.05
C ASN A 11 -0.18 -2.15 45.35
N GLY A 12 0.30 -0.98 45.75
CA GLY A 12 0.88 -0.69 47.06
C GLY A 12 0.68 0.79 47.41
N SER A 13 0.27 1.03 48.65
CA SER A 13 -0.64 2.10 49.10
C SER A 13 0.01 3.30 49.81
N SER A 14 -0.62 4.47 49.64
CA SER A 14 -0.96 5.53 50.62
C SER A 14 0.11 6.26 51.47
N ASN A 15 0.17 7.59 51.30
CA ASN A 15 -0.10 8.66 52.30
C ASN A 15 0.89 9.84 52.23
N GLY A 16 0.37 11.08 52.30
CA GLY A 16 1.11 12.25 52.77
C GLY A 16 0.79 13.56 52.06
N VAL A 17 -0.04 14.39 52.69
CA VAL A 17 -0.30 15.80 52.34
C VAL A 17 0.74 16.70 53.00
N SER A 18 1.32 17.66 52.27
CA SER A 18 1.54 19.04 52.76
C SER A 18 2.19 19.96 51.71
N ASP A 19 1.60 21.15 51.55
CA ASP A 19 2.13 22.32 50.83
C ASP A 19 3.38 22.89 51.52
N ILE A 20 4.40 23.30 50.76
CA ILE A 20 5.36 24.35 51.15
C ILE A 20 5.75 25.18 49.92
N ASN A 21 5.45 26.49 49.99
CA ASN A 21 5.99 27.57 49.17
C ASN A 21 7.51 27.74 49.37
N GLY A 22 8.27 28.01 48.31
CA GLY A 22 9.66 28.45 48.44
C GLY A 22 10.40 28.66 47.13
N SER A 23 10.43 29.91 46.69
CA SER A 23 11.10 30.43 45.48
C SER A 23 12.64 30.31 45.57
N THR A 24 13.33 29.96 44.46
CA THR A 24 14.29 30.83 43.72
C THR A 24 15.32 30.05 42.88
N ASN A 25 15.53 30.60 41.67
CA ASN A 25 16.73 30.67 40.85
C ASN A 25 17.28 29.44 40.10
N GLY A 26 17.27 29.54 38.76
CA GLY A 26 18.49 29.36 37.98
C GLY A 26 18.47 28.30 36.87
N THR A 27 18.02 28.71 35.68
CA THR A 27 18.59 28.39 34.35
C THR A 27 18.85 26.93 33.96
N SER A 28 18.08 26.40 33.00
CA SER A 28 18.50 26.39 31.57
C SER A 28 17.39 25.85 30.64
N SER A 29 16.96 26.71 29.73
CA SER A 29 16.66 26.44 28.31
C SER A 29 15.69 25.30 27.94
N ILE A 30 14.40 25.64 27.89
CA ILE A 30 13.45 25.12 26.90
C ILE A 30 12.92 26.34 26.15
N ASN A 31 13.09 26.37 24.83
CA ASN A 31 12.31 27.16 23.86
C ASN A 31 12.43 26.37 22.54
N GLY A 32 11.38 25.99 21.83
CA GLY A 32 10.07 26.61 21.71
C GLY A 32 10.04 27.50 20.48
N CYS A 33 9.56 26.91 19.36
CA CYS A 33 8.94 27.48 18.14
C CYS A 33 9.59 28.68 17.42
N THR A 34 9.63 28.64 16.08
CA THR A 34 8.77 29.50 15.21
C THR A 34 9.08 29.31 13.73
N ASN A 35 8.01 29.39 12.92
CA ASN A 35 8.01 29.57 11.47
C ASN A 35 8.65 30.91 11.10
N GLY A 36 9.47 30.92 10.05
CA GLY A 36 10.01 32.14 9.44
C GLY A 36 9.35 32.40 8.09
N ASP A 37 8.49 33.41 8.05
CA ASP A 37 8.17 34.17 6.83
C ASP A 37 9.42 34.94 6.38
N VAL A 38 9.75 34.89 5.09
CA VAL A 38 10.76 35.77 4.49
C VAL A 38 10.19 36.52 3.30
N ASN A 39 9.74 37.75 3.56
CA ASN A 39 9.58 38.80 2.57
C ASN A 39 10.92 39.57 2.46
N GLY A 40 11.58 39.47 1.31
CA GLY A 40 12.80 40.21 1.00
C GLY A 40 12.76 40.78 -0.41
N HIS A 41 12.37 42.05 -0.53
CA HIS A 41 12.49 42.86 -1.75
C HIS A 41 13.96 42.97 -2.20
N THR A 42 14.24 42.66 -3.47
CA THR A 42 15.37 43.27 -4.20
C THR A 42 14.92 43.73 -5.59
N LYS A 43 15.28 44.98 -5.91
CA LYS A 43 14.94 45.67 -7.16
C LYS A 43 15.84 45.21 -8.31
N GLY A 44 15.21 44.79 -9.40
CA GLY A 44 15.38 45.32 -10.76
C GLY A 44 16.75 45.18 -11.45
N ARG A 45 16.78 44.36 -12.50
CA ARG A 45 17.42 44.75 -13.76
C ARG A 45 16.64 44.18 -14.95
N HIS A 46 16.00 45.06 -15.71
CA HIS A 46 15.33 44.76 -16.97
C HIS A 46 16.30 44.16 -17.99
N ARG A 47 15.90 43.04 -18.60
CA ARG A 47 16.11 42.76 -20.02
C ARG A 47 14.78 42.29 -20.59
N THR A 48 14.34 43.00 -21.61
CA THR A 48 13.16 42.73 -22.44
C THR A 48 13.50 41.71 -23.53
N ASN A 49 12.42 41.16 -24.14
CA ASN A 49 12.36 40.35 -25.36
C ASN A 49 12.68 38.86 -25.16
N ASP A 50 11.94 37.89 -25.70
CA ASP A 50 10.77 37.89 -26.57
C ASP A 50 9.99 36.58 -26.32
N THR A 51 8.72 36.61 -26.66
CA THR A 51 7.82 35.45 -26.78
C THR A 51 8.44 34.32 -27.61
N ASN A 52 8.48 33.11 -27.06
CA ASN A 52 8.31 31.87 -27.81
C ASN A 52 7.75 30.81 -26.85
N ASN A 53 6.48 30.46 -27.06
CA ASN A 53 5.90 29.20 -26.64
C ASN A 53 6.53 28.13 -27.53
N ASP A 54 7.60 27.51 -27.07
CA ASP A 54 8.02 26.21 -27.55
C ASP A 54 7.92 25.29 -26.33
N GLU A 55 6.80 24.58 -26.23
CA GLU A 55 6.72 23.35 -25.42
C GLU A 55 7.67 22.36 -26.11
N GLU A 56 8.97 22.46 -25.78
CA GLU A 56 9.91 21.37 -25.99
C GLU A 56 9.48 20.24 -25.06
N GLU A 57 8.55 19.40 -25.52
CA GLU A 57 8.47 18.02 -25.06
C GLU A 57 9.84 17.41 -25.38
N GLU A 58 10.74 17.40 -24.39
CA GLU A 58 11.93 16.55 -24.46
C GLU A 58 11.42 15.14 -24.69
N GLU A 59 11.54 14.64 -25.92
CA GLU A 59 11.38 13.23 -26.25
C GLU A 59 12.41 12.49 -25.37
N GLU A 60 11.99 12.00 -24.20
CA GLU A 60 12.75 11.01 -23.45
C GLU A 60 12.96 9.85 -24.43
N GLU A 61 14.16 9.75 -25.01
CA GLU A 61 14.56 8.55 -25.73
C GLU A 61 14.30 7.38 -24.77
N ASP A 62 13.27 6.59 -25.06
CA ASP A 62 12.85 5.46 -24.23
C ASP A 62 14.04 4.47 -24.17
N GLU A 63 14.94 4.64 -23.19
CA GLU A 63 16.10 3.78 -23.02
C GLU A 63 15.61 2.34 -22.91
N MET A 64 16.03 1.52 -23.87
CA MET A 64 15.63 0.12 -23.96
C MET A 64 16.25 -0.67 -22.81
N PHE A 65 15.41 -1.44 -22.10
CA PHE A 65 15.88 -2.37 -21.09
C PHE A 65 16.81 -3.43 -21.73
N PRO A 66 17.84 -3.91 -21.01
CA PRO A 66 18.66 -5.02 -21.47
C PRO A 66 17.83 -6.26 -21.85
N SER A 67 18.30 -7.02 -22.85
CA SER A 67 17.68 -8.27 -23.32
C SER A 67 17.44 -9.30 -22.21
N ASP A 68 18.27 -9.28 -21.17
CA ASP A 68 18.08 -10.10 -19.98
C ASP A 68 18.40 -9.33 -18.69
N LEU A 69 17.36 -8.89 -17.98
CA LEU A 69 17.48 -8.35 -16.63
C LEU A 69 17.81 -9.44 -15.60
N SER A 70 17.51 -10.71 -15.91
CA SER A 70 17.51 -11.88 -15.03
C SER A 70 16.71 -11.67 -13.74
N LEU A 71 15.65 -10.86 -13.83
CA LEU A 71 14.73 -10.59 -12.73
C LEU A 71 13.52 -11.51 -12.83
N ARG A 72 13.23 -12.23 -11.75
CA ARG A 72 12.12 -13.20 -11.72
C ARG A 72 11.30 -13.07 -10.45
N ILE A 73 9.98 -13.15 -10.59
CA ILE A 73 9.09 -13.43 -9.47
C ILE A 73 9.10 -14.94 -9.26
N MET A 74 9.63 -15.38 -8.12
CA MET A 74 9.84 -16.79 -7.81
C MET A 74 8.67 -17.43 -7.08
N GLY A 75 7.87 -16.62 -6.38
CA GLY A 75 6.70 -17.09 -5.66
C GLY A 75 5.79 -15.93 -5.29
N ILE A 76 4.52 -16.24 -5.10
CA ILE A 76 3.40 -15.34 -4.85
C ILE A 76 2.61 -15.91 -3.67
N GLY A 77 2.11 -15.02 -2.82
CA GLY A 77 1.27 -15.38 -1.71
C GLY A 77 0.20 -14.33 -1.49
N VAL A 78 -1.03 -14.78 -1.26
CA VAL A 78 -2.16 -13.91 -0.94
C VAL A 78 -2.85 -14.43 0.31
N GLN A 79 -3.26 -13.52 1.17
CA GLN A 79 -4.08 -13.80 2.33
C GLN A 79 -5.17 -12.73 2.48
N TYR A 80 -6.39 -13.12 2.21
CA TYR A 80 -7.58 -12.39 2.64
C TYR A 80 -7.94 -12.78 4.08
N PRO A 81 -8.57 -11.89 4.85
CA PRO A 81 -9.23 -12.28 6.09
C PRO A 81 -10.47 -13.14 5.85
N GLU A 82 -10.99 -13.77 6.91
CA GLU A 82 -12.07 -14.75 6.81
C GLU A 82 -13.45 -14.12 6.54
N HIS A 83 -13.69 -12.92 7.07
CA HIS A 83 -15.00 -12.28 6.97
C HIS A 83 -15.21 -11.59 5.63
N LYS A 84 -16.48 -11.41 5.28
CA LYS A 84 -16.92 -10.73 4.07
C LYS A 84 -18.02 -9.73 4.43
N ILE A 85 -17.87 -8.51 3.96
CA ILE A 85 -18.89 -7.46 4.02
C ILE A 85 -19.62 -7.45 2.69
N HIS A 86 -20.94 -7.62 2.73
CA HIS A 86 -21.85 -7.50 1.61
C HIS A 86 -22.43 -6.09 1.53
N PRO A 87 -22.98 -5.67 0.37
CA PRO A 87 -23.57 -4.34 0.23
C PRO A 87 -24.58 -3.98 1.34
N LYS A 88 -25.45 -4.92 1.74
CA LYS A 88 -26.46 -4.76 2.82
C LYS A 88 -25.87 -4.42 4.19
N ASP A 89 -24.61 -4.77 4.42
CA ASP A 89 -23.97 -4.60 5.73
C ASP A 89 -23.59 -3.12 5.95
N LEU A 90 -23.36 -2.38 4.85
CA LEU A 90 -23.20 -0.93 4.92
C LEU A 90 -24.51 -0.24 5.32
N ASP A 91 -25.66 -0.70 4.80
CA ASP A 91 -26.97 -0.20 5.25
C ASP A 91 -27.15 -0.42 6.76
N THR A 92 -26.72 -1.58 7.28
CA THR A 92 -26.84 -1.96 8.70
C THR A 92 -26.08 -0.99 9.62
N ILE A 93 -24.78 -0.78 9.37
CA ILE A 93 -23.98 0.12 10.21
C ILE A 93 -24.42 1.59 10.05
N ALA A 94 -24.78 2.01 8.84
CA ALA A 94 -25.26 3.35 8.58
C ALA A 94 -26.56 3.66 9.34
N GLN A 95 -27.55 2.77 9.30
CA GLN A 95 -28.82 2.93 10.02
C GLN A 95 -28.65 2.96 11.54
N LYS A 96 -27.66 2.23 12.06
CA LYS A 96 -27.41 2.16 13.51
C LYS A 96 -26.86 3.47 14.08
N PHE A 97 -25.94 4.11 13.38
CA PHE A 97 -25.15 5.22 13.93
C PHE A 97 -25.50 6.58 13.35
N TYR A 98 -26.17 6.66 12.20
CA TYR A 98 -26.27 7.90 11.44
C TYR A 98 -27.70 8.19 10.94
N PRO A 99 -28.11 9.48 10.93
CA PRO A 99 -29.35 9.89 10.29
C PRO A 99 -29.28 9.70 8.77
N GLN A 100 -30.42 9.44 8.15
CA GLN A 100 -30.52 9.18 6.71
C GLN A 100 -30.54 10.49 5.89
N THR A 101 -29.37 11.11 5.74
CA THR A 101 -29.15 12.28 4.88
C THR A 101 -29.19 11.93 3.40
N ASP A 102 -29.38 12.91 2.51
CA ASP A 102 -29.45 12.64 1.06
C ASP A 102 -28.10 12.19 0.50
N ALA A 103 -26.98 12.71 1.02
CA ALA A 103 -25.64 12.23 0.70
C ALA A 103 -25.46 10.76 1.07
N LEU A 104 -25.86 10.36 2.28
CA LEU A 104 -25.78 8.97 2.74
C LEU A 104 -26.66 8.04 1.90
N LYS A 105 -27.91 8.42 1.60
CA LYS A 105 -28.79 7.66 0.70
C LYS A 105 -28.16 7.47 -0.67
N LYS A 106 -27.49 8.50 -1.20
CA LYS A 106 -26.80 8.42 -2.50
C LYS A 106 -25.62 7.44 -2.45
N VAL A 107 -24.81 7.48 -1.38
CA VAL A 107 -23.72 6.50 -1.17
C VAL A 107 -24.25 5.07 -1.08
N LEU A 108 -25.31 4.84 -0.29
CA LEU A 108 -25.96 3.53 -0.17
C LEU A 108 -26.55 3.03 -1.50
N SER A 109 -27.04 3.94 -2.35
CA SER A 109 -27.48 3.60 -3.70
C SER A 109 -26.31 3.19 -4.59
N ILE A 110 -25.20 3.96 -4.59
CA ILE A 110 -23.98 3.65 -5.35
C ILE A 110 -23.41 2.28 -4.95
N ASN A 111 -23.40 1.96 -3.65
CA ASN A 111 -22.93 0.70 -3.10
C ASN A 111 -23.57 -0.55 -3.74
N ARG A 112 -24.78 -0.42 -4.29
CA ARG A 112 -25.53 -1.54 -4.91
C ARG A 112 -25.16 -1.77 -6.37
N TYR A 113 -24.43 -0.86 -7.00
CA TYR A 113 -24.10 -0.90 -8.44
C TYR A 113 -22.59 -0.76 -8.71
N THR A 114 -21.74 -1.00 -7.72
CA THR A 114 -20.26 -1.01 -7.89
C THR A 114 -19.75 -2.19 -8.71
N GLY A 115 -20.57 -3.23 -8.88
CA GLY A 115 -20.14 -4.53 -9.44
C GLY A 115 -19.47 -5.45 -8.40
N ILE A 116 -19.33 -5.02 -7.15
CA ILE A 116 -18.70 -5.79 -6.07
C ILE A 116 -19.74 -6.64 -5.32
N LEU A 117 -19.57 -7.96 -5.35
CA LEU A 117 -20.46 -8.91 -4.65
C LEU A 117 -20.23 -8.92 -3.13
N SER A 118 -18.97 -8.85 -2.71
CA SER A 118 -18.55 -8.82 -1.31
C SER A 118 -17.14 -8.27 -1.20
N ARG A 119 -16.82 -7.63 -0.08
CA ARG A 119 -15.49 -7.11 0.28
C ARG A 119 -14.91 -7.92 1.43
N PRO A 120 -13.73 -8.55 1.28
CA PRO A 120 -13.03 -9.16 2.40
C PRO A 120 -12.79 -8.15 3.53
N SER A 121 -12.96 -8.58 4.77
CA SER A 121 -12.77 -7.74 5.96
C SER A 121 -12.19 -8.55 7.11
N ILE A 122 -11.36 -7.92 7.93
CA ILE A 122 -10.85 -8.46 9.19
C ILE A 122 -11.96 -8.71 10.23
N GLY A 123 -13.17 -8.20 10.02
CA GLY A 123 -14.31 -8.44 10.92
C GLY A 123 -15.65 -8.34 10.21
N GLU A 124 -16.72 -8.61 10.97
CA GLU A 124 -18.08 -8.32 10.51
C GLU A 124 -18.37 -6.81 10.57
N CYS A 125 -19.46 -6.36 9.93
CA CYS A 125 -19.79 -4.93 9.86
C CYS A 125 -20.05 -4.25 11.21
N LEU A 126 -20.41 -5.01 12.25
CA LEU A 126 -20.56 -4.53 13.62
C LEU A 126 -19.42 -5.02 14.54
N HIS A 127 -18.23 -5.24 13.98
CA HIS A 127 -17.01 -5.51 14.74
C HIS A 127 -16.91 -4.55 15.95
N PRO A 128 -16.46 -5.00 17.14
CA PRO A 128 -16.45 -4.18 18.35
C PRO A 128 -15.85 -2.79 18.16
N LEU A 129 -14.78 -2.68 17.38
CA LEU A 129 -14.16 -1.39 17.07
C LEU A 129 -15.08 -0.45 16.27
N ALA A 130 -15.72 -0.95 15.22
CA ALA A 130 -16.69 -0.17 14.43
C ALA A 130 -17.97 0.16 15.22
N ASN A 131 -18.22 -0.57 16.31
CA ASN A 131 -19.42 -0.47 17.13
C ASN A 131 -19.26 0.39 18.39
N LEU A 132 -18.11 1.07 18.56
CA LEU A 132 -17.89 2.04 19.63
C LEU A 132 -18.85 3.26 19.53
N PRO A 133 -19.10 3.98 20.64
CA PRO A 133 -19.94 5.18 20.61
C PRO A 133 -19.44 6.24 19.60
N SER A 134 -18.13 6.48 19.58
CA SER A 134 -17.45 7.33 18.59
C SER A 134 -16.69 6.49 17.56
N PRO A 135 -16.39 7.03 16.37
CA PRO A 135 -15.47 6.36 15.44
C PRO A 135 -14.12 6.05 16.11
N PRO A 136 -13.45 4.95 15.71
CA PRO A 136 -12.12 4.62 16.23
C PRO A 136 -11.09 5.68 15.88
N THR A 137 -10.19 5.96 16.80
CA THR A 137 -9.05 6.87 16.57
C THR A 137 -7.96 6.17 15.76
N ILE A 138 -7.06 6.93 15.16
CA ILE A 138 -5.88 6.39 14.46
C ILE A 138 -5.04 5.43 15.33
N THR A 139 -5.00 5.66 16.65
CA THR A 139 -4.34 4.75 17.61
C THR A 139 -5.08 3.41 17.73
N ASP A 140 -6.41 3.44 17.74
CA ASP A 140 -7.24 2.23 17.76
C ASP A 140 -7.08 1.43 16.47
N LEU A 141 -7.05 2.15 15.33
CA LEU A 141 -6.84 1.56 14.00
C LEU A 141 -5.46 0.91 13.88
N HIS A 142 -4.40 1.57 14.35
CA HIS A 142 -3.05 1.00 14.42
C HIS A 142 -3.02 -0.29 15.26
N SER A 143 -3.63 -0.26 16.45
CA SER A 143 -3.68 -1.43 17.34
C SER A 143 -4.34 -2.63 16.64
N LEU A 144 -5.44 -2.38 15.93
CA LEU A 144 -6.13 -3.40 15.14
C LEU A 144 -5.32 -3.87 13.91
N PHE A 145 -4.61 -2.95 13.24
CA PHE A 145 -3.72 -3.30 12.14
C PHE A 145 -2.60 -4.25 12.60
N ILE A 146 -2.02 -4.01 13.77
CA ILE A 146 -1.00 -4.89 14.34
C ILE A 146 -1.58 -6.26 14.71
N THR A 147 -2.79 -6.33 15.27
CA THR A 147 -3.37 -7.62 15.67
C THR A 147 -3.90 -8.43 14.50
N GLU A 148 -4.45 -7.79 13.46
CA GLU A 148 -5.12 -8.48 12.35
C GLU A 148 -4.32 -8.41 11.03
N GLY A 149 -3.75 -7.25 10.69
CA GLY A 149 -3.01 -7.05 9.45
C GLY A 149 -1.64 -7.75 9.43
N VAL A 150 -0.92 -7.76 10.56
CA VAL A 150 0.38 -8.45 10.65
C VAL A 150 0.24 -9.96 10.44
N PRO A 151 -0.70 -10.69 11.07
CA PRO A 151 -0.92 -12.11 10.74
C PRO A 151 -1.25 -12.39 9.27
N LEU A 152 -2.07 -11.54 8.63
CA LEU A 152 -2.33 -11.66 7.18
C LEU A 152 -1.04 -11.52 6.37
N SER A 153 -0.20 -10.56 6.73
CA SER A 153 1.12 -10.32 6.13
C SER A 153 2.05 -11.51 6.30
N VAL A 154 2.14 -12.07 7.51
CA VAL A 154 2.95 -13.26 7.80
C VAL A 154 2.50 -14.44 6.94
N SER A 155 1.19 -14.65 6.81
CA SER A 155 0.64 -15.73 5.98
C SER A 155 0.96 -15.53 4.49
N ALA A 156 0.70 -14.33 3.95
CA ALA A 156 0.99 -14.01 2.55
C ALA A 156 2.48 -14.16 2.23
N CYS A 157 3.36 -13.60 3.08
CA CYS A 157 4.81 -13.73 2.93
C CYS A 157 5.28 -15.19 3.05
N SER A 158 4.73 -15.96 3.99
CA SER A 158 5.08 -17.38 4.16
C SER A 158 4.72 -18.19 2.91
N LYS A 159 3.57 -17.93 2.28
CA LYS A 159 3.15 -18.57 1.03
C LYS A 159 4.10 -18.21 -0.12
N ALA A 160 4.44 -16.93 -0.28
CA ALA A 160 5.36 -16.47 -1.32
C ALA A 160 6.77 -17.08 -1.15
N ILE A 161 7.29 -17.10 0.08
CA ILE A 161 8.59 -17.73 0.40
C ILE A 161 8.53 -19.23 0.11
N LYS A 162 7.46 -19.91 0.53
CA LYS A 162 7.29 -21.34 0.28
C LYS A 162 7.25 -21.66 -1.22
N GLU A 163 6.47 -20.93 -2.01
CA GLU A 163 6.38 -21.13 -3.47
C GLU A 163 7.72 -20.84 -4.15
N SER A 164 8.47 -19.84 -3.69
CA SER A 164 9.80 -19.53 -4.23
C SER A 164 10.84 -20.64 -4.04
N GLY A 165 10.61 -21.58 -3.13
CA GLY A 165 11.56 -22.63 -2.76
C GLY A 165 12.75 -22.13 -1.94
N TYR A 166 12.78 -20.85 -1.55
CA TYR A 166 13.81 -20.31 -0.66
C TYR A 166 13.47 -20.50 0.81
N LYS A 167 14.51 -20.47 1.66
CA LYS A 167 14.37 -20.36 3.10
C LYS A 167 14.30 -18.88 3.51
N SER A 168 13.60 -18.56 4.61
CA SER A 168 13.57 -17.20 5.18
C SER A 168 14.98 -16.61 5.40
N SER A 169 15.96 -17.45 5.73
CA SER A 169 17.37 -17.05 5.94
C SER A 169 18.13 -16.63 4.68
N GLN A 170 17.54 -16.86 3.49
CA GLN A 170 18.06 -16.46 2.18
C GLN A 170 17.50 -15.11 1.70
N ILE A 171 16.44 -14.59 2.33
CA ILE A 171 15.91 -13.25 2.04
C ILE A 171 16.97 -12.22 2.42
N THR A 172 17.34 -11.37 1.45
CA THR A 172 18.39 -10.37 1.62
C THR A 172 17.85 -8.96 1.79
N HIS A 173 16.72 -8.65 1.16
CA HIS A 173 16.05 -7.36 1.29
C HIS A 173 14.54 -7.55 1.42
N THR A 174 13.85 -6.52 1.89
CA THR A 174 12.39 -6.49 1.97
C THR A 174 11.87 -5.14 1.49
N VAL A 175 10.75 -5.15 0.76
CA VAL A 175 10.03 -3.93 0.39
C VAL A 175 8.58 -4.09 0.81
N PHE A 176 8.19 -3.38 1.85
CA PHE A 176 6.85 -3.42 2.42
C PHE A 176 6.10 -2.14 2.04
N ALA A 177 4.78 -2.21 1.89
CA ALA A 177 3.95 -1.07 1.57
C ALA A 177 2.60 -1.18 2.29
N THR A 178 2.17 -0.07 2.87
CA THR A 178 0.81 0.12 3.37
C THR A 178 0.48 1.61 3.34
N CYS A 179 -0.78 1.97 3.13
CA CYS A 179 -1.29 3.31 3.39
C CYS A 179 -2.32 3.36 4.53
N THR A 180 -2.53 2.24 5.23
CA THR A 180 -3.55 2.10 6.29
C THR A 180 -2.95 1.91 7.69
N ASP A 181 -1.63 2.05 7.84
CA ASP A 181 -0.92 2.11 9.12
C ASP A 181 0.23 3.11 9.10
N SER A 182 0.61 3.61 10.28
CA SER A 182 1.83 4.39 10.48
C SER A 182 2.40 4.09 11.87
N SER A 183 3.65 3.60 11.92
CA SER A 183 4.29 3.19 13.18
C SER A 183 5.82 3.22 13.13
N ASN A 184 6.45 3.42 14.29
CA ASN A 184 7.89 3.33 14.49
C ASN A 184 8.20 2.47 15.73
N PRO A 185 8.69 1.23 15.58
CA PRO A 185 9.04 0.54 14.32
C PRO A 185 7.80 0.24 13.45
N GLY A 186 8.00 0.16 12.13
CA GLY A 186 6.93 -0.15 11.18
C GLY A 186 6.44 -1.61 11.25
N TYR A 187 5.27 -1.86 10.66
CA TYR A 187 4.62 -3.19 10.68
C TYR A 187 5.51 -4.30 10.08
N ASP A 188 6.35 -3.94 9.10
CA ASP A 188 7.36 -4.80 8.48
C ASP A 188 8.22 -5.51 9.53
N THR A 189 8.61 -4.80 10.58
CA THR A 189 9.48 -5.32 11.65
C THR A 189 8.83 -6.48 12.39
N PHE A 190 7.53 -6.41 12.66
CA PHE A 190 6.78 -7.46 13.34
C PHE A 190 6.57 -8.68 12.44
N VAL A 191 6.33 -8.46 11.15
CA VAL A 191 6.22 -9.53 10.15
C VAL A 191 7.54 -10.30 10.04
N LEU A 192 8.66 -9.60 9.89
CA LEU A 192 9.98 -10.23 9.72
C LEU A 192 10.42 -11.00 10.97
N LYS A 193 10.13 -10.46 12.16
CA LYS A 193 10.34 -11.18 13.42
C LYS A 193 9.57 -12.50 13.45
N SER A 194 8.31 -12.48 13.04
CA SER A 194 7.44 -13.66 13.03
C SER A 194 7.87 -14.71 11.99
N LEU A 195 8.41 -14.27 10.85
CA LEU A 195 8.94 -15.14 9.80
C LEU A 195 10.35 -15.71 10.09
N GLY A 196 10.99 -15.29 11.19
CA GLY A 196 12.36 -15.67 11.51
C GLY A 196 13.38 -15.17 10.48
N ILE A 197 13.09 -14.06 9.79
CA ILE A 197 14.03 -13.43 8.86
C ILE A 197 15.13 -12.73 9.69
N LYS A 198 16.37 -12.80 9.19
CA LYS A 198 17.56 -12.30 9.90
C LYS A 198 17.46 -10.80 10.19
N ASN A 199 17.96 -10.39 11.36
CA ASN A 199 18.04 -8.98 11.75
C ASN A 199 18.92 -8.11 10.82
N SER A 200 19.79 -8.73 10.01
CA SER A 200 20.66 -8.04 9.05
C SER A 200 20.00 -7.79 7.69
N VAL A 201 18.71 -8.08 7.53
CA VAL A 201 17.97 -7.84 6.28
C VAL A 201 17.86 -6.34 6.01
N GLU A 202 18.10 -5.93 4.76
CA GLU A 202 17.94 -4.53 4.35
C GLU A 202 16.45 -4.24 4.08
N LYS A 203 15.86 -3.26 4.78
CA LYS A 203 14.42 -3.04 4.77
C LYS A 203 14.05 -1.70 4.13
N VAL A 204 13.00 -1.73 3.33
CA VAL A 204 12.27 -0.55 2.84
C VAL A 204 10.81 -0.70 3.25
N LEU A 205 10.25 0.32 3.90
CA LEU A 205 8.82 0.48 4.13
C LEU A 205 8.36 1.71 3.35
N LEU A 206 7.64 1.48 2.25
CA LEU A 206 7.09 2.52 1.40
C LEU A 206 5.82 3.10 2.04
N SER A 207 5.72 4.42 2.03
CA SER A 207 4.55 5.19 2.46
C SER A 207 4.22 6.25 1.41
N GLY A 208 2.99 6.78 1.44
CA GLY A 208 2.55 7.85 0.53
C GLY A 208 2.19 7.42 -0.90
N VAL A 209 2.18 6.12 -1.19
CA VAL A 209 1.92 5.58 -2.55
C VAL A 209 0.54 4.96 -2.75
N GLY A 210 -0.20 4.70 -1.67
CA GLY A 210 -1.57 4.17 -1.73
C GLY A 210 -1.73 2.98 -2.68
N CYS A 211 -2.76 3.06 -3.54
CA CYS A 211 -3.12 1.98 -4.47
C CYS A 211 -2.01 1.58 -5.46
N SER A 212 -1.02 2.45 -5.76
CA SER A 212 0.12 2.08 -6.60
C SER A 212 1.21 1.29 -5.86
N GLY A 213 1.07 1.12 -4.54
CA GLY A 213 2.08 0.55 -3.65
C GLY A 213 2.57 -0.84 -4.04
N GLY A 214 1.72 -1.69 -4.62
CA GLY A 214 2.11 -3.02 -5.10
C GLY A 214 3.18 -2.96 -6.19
N LEU A 215 2.90 -2.25 -7.29
CA LEU A 215 3.83 -2.11 -8.41
C LEU A 215 5.01 -1.19 -8.07
N ALA A 216 4.80 -0.15 -7.25
CA ALA A 216 5.89 0.68 -6.74
C ALA A 216 6.87 -0.14 -5.88
N GLY A 217 6.36 -1.04 -5.03
CA GLY A 217 7.16 -1.97 -4.25
C GLY A 217 7.93 -2.96 -5.12
N LEU A 218 7.28 -3.52 -6.14
CA LEU A 218 7.94 -4.43 -7.10
C LEU A 218 9.05 -3.73 -7.88
N ARG A 219 8.79 -2.53 -8.42
CA ARG A 219 9.81 -1.71 -9.13
C ARG A 219 10.99 -1.38 -8.22
N THR A 220 10.71 -0.99 -6.97
CA THR A 220 11.75 -0.72 -5.97
C THR A 220 12.61 -1.97 -5.72
N ALA A 221 11.98 -3.14 -5.58
CA ALA A 221 12.70 -4.40 -5.43
C ALA A 221 13.55 -4.73 -6.66
N CYS A 222 13.05 -4.51 -7.88
CA CYS A 222 13.81 -4.72 -9.11
C CYS A 222 15.08 -3.86 -9.17
N ASN A 223 14.98 -2.57 -8.81
CA ASN A 223 16.14 -1.68 -8.74
C ASN A 223 17.16 -2.13 -7.69
N ILE A 224 16.72 -2.55 -6.51
CA ILE A 224 17.58 -3.11 -5.46
C ILE A 224 18.28 -4.39 -5.95
N ALA A 225 17.53 -5.28 -6.63
CA ALA A 225 18.02 -6.52 -7.19
C ALA A 225 19.11 -6.31 -8.25
N LEU A 226 18.93 -5.32 -9.13
CA LEU A 226 19.93 -4.89 -10.11
C LEU A 226 21.16 -4.27 -9.44
N GLY A 227 20.99 -3.43 -8.42
CA GLY A 227 22.10 -2.86 -7.65
C GLY A 227 22.93 -3.93 -6.90
N ALA A 228 22.29 -5.00 -6.43
CA ALA A 228 23.01 -6.17 -5.90
C ALA A 228 23.72 -6.96 -7.02
N LYS A 229 23.08 -7.16 -8.17
CA LYS A 229 23.64 -7.85 -9.35
C LYS A 229 24.89 -7.13 -9.88
N ALA A 230 24.87 -5.81 -9.96
CA ALA A 230 26.02 -4.98 -10.35
C ALA A 230 27.24 -5.17 -9.43
N ARG A 231 27.02 -5.57 -8.16
CA ARG A 231 28.07 -5.91 -7.18
C ARG A 231 28.40 -7.41 -7.15
N GLY A 232 27.87 -8.21 -8.07
CA GLY A 232 28.03 -9.67 -8.08
C GLY A 232 27.36 -10.37 -6.90
N ARG A 233 26.36 -9.75 -6.25
CA ARG A 233 25.68 -10.29 -5.06
C ARG A 233 24.30 -10.82 -5.39
N LYS A 234 23.94 -11.93 -4.74
CA LYS A 234 22.57 -12.48 -4.76
C LYS A 234 21.58 -11.53 -4.09
N ALA A 235 20.41 -11.35 -4.70
CA ALA A 235 19.27 -10.67 -4.10
C ALA A 235 18.02 -11.55 -4.15
N ARG A 236 17.43 -11.79 -2.97
CA ARG A 236 16.11 -12.43 -2.80
C ARG A 236 15.28 -11.47 -1.99
N ILE A 237 14.31 -10.83 -2.64
CA ILE A 237 13.64 -9.68 -2.09
C ILE A 237 12.18 -10.05 -1.85
N LEU A 238 11.78 -10.00 -0.58
CA LEU A 238 10.37 -10.18 -0.21
C LEU A 238 9.66 -8.84 -0.35
N VAL A 239 8.71 -8.77 -1.27
CA VAL A 239 7.84 -7.60 -1.47
C VAL A 239 6.48 -7.92 -0.86
N CYS A 240 5.93 -7.04 -0.02
CA CYS A 240 4.65 -7.26 0.65
C CYS A 240 3.82 -5.98 0.64
N ALA A 241 2.55 -6.07 0.25
CA ALA A 241 1.57 -4.99 0.37
C ALA A 241 0.43 -5.47 1.27
N THR A 242 0.11 -4.69 2.29
CA THR A 242 -0.96 -5.03 3.25
C THR A 242 -1.84 -3.83 3.51
N GLU A 243 -3.14 -4.00 3.32
CA GLU A 243 -4.12 -2.95 3.54
C GLU A 243 -5.29 -3.46 4.36
N ILE A 244 -5.64 -2.68 5.39
CA ILE A 244 -6.80 -2.90 6.25
C ILE A 244 -7.66 -1.64 6.16
N CYS A 245 -8.52 -1.59 5.15
CA CYS A 245 -9.32 -0.41 4.81
C CYS A 245 -10.69 -0.41 5.49
N THR A 246 -11.28 -1.58 5.74
CA THR A 246 -12.68 -1.69 6.20
C THR A 246 -12.89 -1.08 7.59
N ILE A 247 -11.82 -0.97 8.38
CA ILE A 247 -11.79 -0.35 9.71
C ILE A 247 -12.11 1.16 9.68
N LEU A 248 -11.98 1.81 8.53
CA LEU A 248 -12.24 3.24 8.34
C LEU A 248 -13.73 3.55 8.08
N VAL A 249 -14.62 2.55 8.08
CA VAL A 249 -16.04 2.73 7.74
C VAL A 249 -16.74 3.80 8.58
N ARG A 250 -16.48 3.85 9.89
CA ARG A 250 -17.05 4.87 10.80
C ARG A 250 -16.49 6.26 10.53
N SER A 251 -15.21 6.35 10.19
CA SER A 251 -14.55 7.62 9.84
C SER A 251 -15.17 8.24 8.58
N GLU A 252 -15.41 7.42 7.56
CA GLU A 252 -16.02 7.87 6.30
C GLU A 252 -17.52 8.16 6.44
N LEU A 253 -18.27 7.36 7.20
CA LEU A 253 -19.69 7.66 7.50
C LEU A 253 -19.85 8.98 8.25
N ASP A 254 -18.96 9.26 9.22
CA ASP A 254 -18.91 10.55 9.92
C ASP A 254 -18.75 11.71 8.94
N SER A 255 -17.80 11.61 8.00
CA SER A 255 -17.56 12.63 6.98
C SER A 255 -18.74 12.81 6.03
N ILE A 256 -19.35 11.72 5.53
CA ILE A 256 -20.54 11.79 4.65
C ILE A 256 -21.67 12.60 5.30
N VAL A 257 -21.93 12.36 6.59
CA VAL A 257 -23.03 13.00 7.30
C VAL A 257 -22.71 14.43 7.70
N LYS A 258 -21.49 14.69 8.17
CA LYS A 258 -21.06 16.03 8.63
C LYS A 258 -20.85 17.00 7.47
N GLU A 259 -20.23 16.55 6.39
CA GLU A 259 -19.87 17.38 5.24
C GLU A 259 -21.00 17.44 4.20
N GLY A 260 -21.91 16.45 4.18
CA GLY A 260 -22.98 16.37 3.20
C GLY A 260 -22.51 15.98 1.79
N ASN A 261 -21.29 15.47 1.66
CA ASN A 261 -20.68 15.09 0.38
C ASN A 261 -20.81 13.58 0.10
N VAL A 262 -20.92 13.22 -1.18
CA VAL A 262 -20.95 11.82 -1.62
C VAL A 262 -19.53 11.26 -1.62
N ARG A 263 -19.21 10.43 -0.63
CA ARG A 263 -17.90 9.77 -0.50
C ARG A 263 -18.07 8.27 -0.74
N ILE A 264 -17.41 7.74 -1.77
CA ILE A 264 -17.66 6.35 -2.24
C ILE A 264 -16.64 5.33 -1.72
N GLY A 265 -15.61 5.74 -0.96
CA GLY A 265 -14.53 4.86 -0.52
C GLY A 265 -15.03 3.60 0.22
N ILE A 266 -16.00 3.75 1.12
CA ILE A 266 -16.60 2.64 1.89
C ILE A 266 -17.41 1.65 1.04
N THR A 267 -17.67 1.97 -0.23
CA THR A 267 -18.32 1.07 -1.19
C THR A 267 -17.32 0.23 -1.98
N LEU A 268 -16.03 0.56 -1.92
CA LEU A 268 -14.97 0.01 -2.77
C LEU A 268 -13.91 -0.76 -1.96
N PHE A 269 -13.32 -0.14 -0.94
CA PHE A 269 -12.09 -0.66 -0.33
C PHE A 269 -12.33 -1.87 0.57
N SER A 270 -11.40 -2.83 0.54
CA SER A 270 -11.44 -4.08 1.31
C SER A 270 -10.07 -4.39 1.92
N ASP A 271 -10.00 -5.46 2.72
CA ASP A 271 -8.77 -5.84 3.43
C ASP A 271 -8.04 -6.99 2.74
N CYS A 272 -6.72 -6.91 2.63
CA CYS A 272 -5.90 -7.97 2.03
C CYS A 272 -4.42 -7.81 2.39
N SER A 273 -3.70 -8.93 2.45
CA SER A 273 -2.25 -8.94 2.30
C SER A 273 -1.82 -9.79 1.11
N SER A 274 -0.83 -9.30 0.36
CA SER A 274 -0.21 -10.05 -0.74
C SER A 274 1.31 -9.84 -0.74
N ALA A 275 2.03 -10.86 -1.18
CA ALA A 275 3.48 -10.83 -1.22
C ALA A 275 4.03 -11.56 -2.45
N VAL A 276 5.20 -11.15 -2.89
CA VAL A 276 5.99 -11.83 -3.92
C VAL A 276 7.45 -11.93 -3.51
N VAL A 277 8.17 -12.90 -4.04
CA VAL A 277 9.64 -12.99 -3.88
C VAL A 277 10.32 -12.74 -5.22
N VAL A 278 11.17 -11.71 -5.30
CA VAL A 278 11.94 -11.37 -6.49
C VAL A 278 13.37 -11.91 -6.37
N SER A 279 13.88 -12.57 -7.40
CA SER A 279 15.28 -12.99 -7.54
C SER A 279 15.98 -12.25 -8.67
N ASN A 280 17.28 -12.00 -8.51
CA ASN A 280 18.17 -11.47 -9.55
C ASN A 280 18.99 -12.56 -10.29
N GLY A 281 18.69 -13.85 -10.06
CA GLY A 281 19.36 -14.99 -10.69
C GLY A 281 20.82 -15.24 -10.30
N VAL A 282 21.49 -14.28 -9.64
CA VAL A 282 22.90 -14.41 -9.26
C VAL A 282 23.08 -15.58 -8.28
N GLY A 283 24.00 -16.49 -8.64
CA GLY A 283 24.36 -17.65 -7.85
C GLY A 283 23.28 -18.72 -7.78
N GLU A 284 22.40 -18.79 -8.79
CA GLU A 284 21.35 -19.81 -8.87
C GLU A 284 21.42 -20.63 -10.14
N ASP A 285 21.16 -21.92 -9.99
CA ASP A 285 20.60 -22.73 -11.06
C ASP A 285 19.09 -22.79 -10.84
N VAL A 286 18.39 -21.81 -11.42
CA VAL A 286 16.93 -21.76 -11.37
C VAL A 286 16.29 -22.53 -12.51
N GLY A 287 17.01 -22.88 -13.58
CA GLY A 287 16.39 -23.42 -14.80
C GLY A 287 15.20 -22.58 -15.24
N ASP A 288 14.07 -23.23 -15.51
CA ASP A 288 12.78 -22.60 -15.84
C ASP A 288 11.93 -22.26 -14.61
N ARG A 289 12.50 -22.27 -13.40
CA ARG A 289 11.79 -21.86 -12.18
C ARG A 289 11.56 -20.35 -12.18
N GLY A 290 10.36 -19.97 -11.75
CA GLY A 290 9.85 -18.61 -11.73
C GLY A 290 8.38 -18.62 -12.15
N VAL A 291 7.57 -17.77 -11.53
CA VAL A 291 6.17 -17.56 -11.92
C VAL A 291 6.11 -16.56 -13.08
N TYR A 292 6.94 -15.51 -13.02
CA TYR A 292 7.04 -14.50 -14.07
C TYR A 292 8.48 -14.01 -14.23
N ASP A 293 8.91 -13.76 -15.46
CA ASP A 293 10.07 -12.92 -15.76
C ASP A 293 9.65 -11.46 -15.75
N VAL A 294 10.47 -10.59 -15.15
CA VAL A 294 10.26 -9.13 -15.17
C VAL A 294 11.16 -8.54 -16.25
N LEU A 295 10.52 -8.11 -17.34
CA LEU A 295 11.20 -7.66 -18.56
C LEU A 295 11.49 -6.16 -18.59
N GLY A 296 10.71 -5.38 -17.83
CA GLY A 296 10.82 -3.93 -17.77
C GLY A 296 9.67 -3.34 -16.96
N TRP A 297 9.72 -2.03 -16.73
CA TRP A 297 8.68 -1.27 -16.03
C TRP A 297 8.71 0.19 -16.47
N LYS A 298 7.55 0.85 -16.41
CA LYS A 298 7.41 2.30 -16.51
C LYS A 298 6.60 2.83 -15.34
N HIS A 299 6.74 4.12 -15.05
CA HIS A 299 5.99 4.82 -14.03
C HIS A 299 5.84 6.27 -14.45
N GLN A 300 4.75 6.92 -14.04
CA GLN A 300 4.49 8.31 -14.35
C GLN A 300 3.66 8.94 -13.24
N THR A 301 3.97 10.19 -12.90
CA THR A 301 3.14 11.05 -12.06
C THR A 301 2.47 12.07 -12.96
N LEU A 302 1.16 12.25 -12.84
CA LEU A 302 0.42 13.26 -13.59
C LEU A 302 0.48 14.58 -12.83
N GLY A 303 1.16 15.59 -13.40
CA GLY A 303 1.28 16.90 -12.77
C GLY A 303 -0.07 17.60 -12.59
N GLY A 304 -0.26 18.30 -11.47
CA GLY A 304 -1.48 19.07 -11.19
C GLY A 304 -2.70 18.21 -10.84
N THR A 305 -2.50 16.94 -10.46
CA THR A 305 -3.58 16.00 -10.11
C THR A 305 -3.59 15.61 -8.63
N GLU A 306 -2.79 16.29 -7.79
CA GLU A 306 -2.62 15.97 -6.37
C GLU A 306 -3.92 16.05 -5.58
N ALA A 307 -4.84 16.93 -5.98
CA ALA A 307 -6.16 17.08 -5.35
C ALA A 307 -7.21 16.07 -5.85
N GLU A 308 -6.90 15.27 -6.86
CA GLU A 308 -7.88 14.37 -7.51
C GLU A 308 -7.98 13.01 -6.81
N LEU A 309 -6.85 12.52 -6.29
CA LEU A 309 -6.74 11.24 -5.59
C LEU A 309 -5.76 11.34 -4.43
N GLY A 310 -6.22 11.06 -3.21
CA GLY A 310 -5.41 11.24 -2.01
C GLY A 310 -5.94 10.51 -0.79
N PHE A 311 -5.14 10.54 0.27
CA PHE A 311 -5.47 9.90 1.54
C PHE A 311 -4.86 10.69 2.71
N ASP A 312 -5.59 11.70 3.17
CA ASP A 312 -5.09 12.66 4.14
C ASP A 312 -5.15 12.10 5.55
N VAL A 313 -4.06 12.22 6.31
CA VAL A 313 -4.02 11.79 7.72
C VAL A 313 -5.00 12.60 8.58
N ASP A 314 -5.68 11.91 9.50
CA ASP A 314 -6.74 12.45 10.35
C ASP A 314 -6.75 11.74 11.72
N PRO A 315 -7.25 12.37 12.80
CA PRO A 315 -7.41 11.70 14.10
C PRO A 315 -8.21 10.38 14.03
N LEU A 316 -9.04 10.19 13.00
CA LEU A 316 -9.83 8.98 12.73
C LEU A 316 -9.23 8.13 11.58
N GLY A 317 -7.91 8.20 11.38
CA GLY A 317 -7.17 7.41 10.40
C GLY A 317 -6.75 8.25 9.20
N TRP A 318 -7.38 7.99 8.05
CA TRP A 318 -7.12 8.72 6.82
C TRP A 318 -8.42 8.99 6.07
N LYS A 319 -8.53 10.16 5.44
CA LYS A 319 -9.70 10.61 4.68
C LYS A 319 -9.46 10.42 3.20
N VAL A 320 -10.36 9.67 2.56
CA VAL A 320 -10.29 9.44 1.11
C VAL A 320 -10.53 10.76 0.35
N ILE A 321 -9.64 11.10 -0.56
CA ILE A 321 -9.89 12.08 -1.62
C ILE A 321 -10.04 11.29 -2.90
N LEU A 322 -11.20 11.42 -3.54
CA LEU A 322 -11.52 10.74 -4.79
C LEU A 322 -12.54 11.58 -5.57
N THR A 323 -12.06 12.28 -6.60
CA THR A 323 -12.92 13.10 -7.43
C THR A 323 -13.48 12.32 -8.62
N PRO A 324 -14.52 12.84 -9.30
CA PRO A 324 -15.01 12.28 -10.56
C PRO A 324 -14.01 12.35 -11.72
N ALA A 325 -12.90 13.08 -11.60
CA ALA A 325 -11.91 13.23 -12.68
C ALA A 325 -11.00 12.00 -12.82
N VAL A 326 -10.76 11.27 -11.73
CA VAL A 326 -9.80 10.15 -11.66
C VAL A 326 -10.00 9.12 -12.79
N PRO A 327 -11.22 8.64 -13.12
CA PRO A 327 -11.41 7.70 -14.22
C PRO A 327 -10.98 8.26 -15.58
N SER A 328 -11.28 9.53 -15.86
CA SER A 328 -10.91 10.16 -17.12
C SER A 328 -9.40 10.37 -17.21
N LEU A 329 -8.78 10.87 -16.14
CA LEU A 329 -7.33 11.09 -16.07
C LEU A 329 -6.55 9.78 -16.29
N THR A 330 -6.98 8.71 -15.62
CA THR A 330 -6.36 7.38 -15.77
C THR A 330 -6.53 6.84 -17.19
N SER A 331 -7.73 6.97 -17.77
CA SER A 331 -8.02 6.49 -19.12
C SER A 331 -7.20 7.21 -20.19
N THR A 332 -6.96 8.52 -20.02
CA THR A 332 -6.14 9.32 -20.93
C THR A 332 -4.65 8.96 -20.82
N ALA A 333 -4.12 8.75 -19.62
CA ALA A 333 -2.68 8.52 -19.41
C ALA A 333 -2.24 7.10 -19.81
N THR A 334 -3.10 6.09 -19.64
CA THR A 334 -2.73 4.67 -19.76
C THR A 334 -2.17 4.27 -21.15
N PRO A 335 -2.77 4.69 -22.29
CA PRO A 335 -2.27 4.28 -23.62
C PRO A 335 -0.84 4.75 -23.91
N HIS A 336 -0.48 5.95 -23.47
CA HIS A 336 0.86 6.50 -23.66
C HIS A 336 1.88 5.71 -22.82
N LEU A 337 1.58 5.48 -21.55
CA LEU A 337 2.43 4.71 -20.65
C LEU A 337 2.63 3.26 -21.13
N TYR A 338 1.57 2.65 -21.68
CA TYR A 338 1.66 1.32 -22.30
C TYR A 338 2.58 1.32 -23.52
N SER A 339 2.42 2.30 -24.42
CA SER A 339 3.24 2.40 -25.63
C SER A 339 4.72 2.58 -25.30
N SER A 340 5.04 3.45 -24.34
CA SER A 340 6.41 3.64 -23.80
C SER A 340 6.96 2.38 -23.12
N LEU A 341 6.12 1.60 -22.44
CA LEU A 341 6.57 0.32 -21.89
C LEU A 341 6.94 -0.67 -23.00
N ILE A 342 6.08 -0.83 -24.01
CA ILE A 342 6.29 -1.78 -25.11
C ILE A 342 7.49 -1.39 -25.98
N SER A 343 7.73 -0.10 -26.24
CA SER A 343 8.92 0.39 -26.95
C SER A 343 10.21 0.14 -26.17
N SER A 344 10.14 0.20 -24.83
CA SER A 344 11.32 0.03 -23.96
C SER A 344 11.70 -1.43 -23.67
N ILE A 345 10.87 -2.41 -24.01
CA ILE A 345 11.18 -3.83 -23.77
C ILE A 345 11.69 -4.52 -25.06
N PRO A 346 12.72 -5.37 -24.95
CA PRO A 346 13.22 -6.16 -26.08
C PRO A 346 12.12 -7.04 -26.69
N PRO A 347 12.09 -7.20 -28.03
CA PRO A 347 11.12 -8.07 -28.69
C PRO A 347 11.16 -9.48 -28.10
N GLN A 348 10.00 -9.96 -27.64
CA GLN A 348 9.90 -11.33 -27.16
C GLN A 348 9.96 -12.30 -28.34
N PRO A 349 10.64 -13.46 -28.21
CA PRO A 349 10.57 -14.51 -29.22
C PRO A 349 9.10 -14.92 -29.44
N SER A 350 8.74 -15.17 -30.70
CA SER A 350 7.37 -15.58 -31.04
C SER A 350 6.99 -16.85 -30.29
N PRO A 351 5.75 -16.97 -29.79
CA PRO A 351 5.32 -18.19 -29.14
C PRO A 351 5.47 -19.37 -30.12
N PRO A 352 5.82 -20.56 -29.64
CA PRO A 352 5.95 -21.73 -30.50
C PRO A 352 4.64 -21.98 -31.25
N SER A 353 4.76 -22.26 -32.54
CA SER A 353 3.63 -22.62 -33.41
C SER A 353 2.77 -23.69 -32.74
N PRO A 354 1.42 -23.58 -32.77
CA PRO A 354 0.58 -24.64 -32.26
C PRO A 354 0.90 -25.96 -32.98
N PRO A 355 0.85 -27.11 -32.29
CA PRO A 355 1.08 -28.39 -32.93
C PRO A 355 0.08 -28.60 -34.08
N PRO A 356 0.49 -29.26 -35.17
CA PRO A 356 -0.41 -29.53 -36.29
C PRO A 356 -1.65 -30.31 -35.81
N PRO A 357 -2.83 -30.06 -36.41
CA PRO A 357 -4.04 -30.76 -36.02
C PRO A 357 -3.85 -32.27 -36.18
N PRO A 358 -4.47 -33.08 -35.30
CA PRO A 358 -4.40 -34.53 -35.41
C PRO A 358 -4.96 -35.00 -36.77
N PRO A 359 -4.41 -36.07 -37.36
CA PRO A 359 -4.90 -36.60 -38.63
C PRO A 359 -6.38 -36.98 -38.51
N PRO A 360 -7.18 -36.79 -39.57
CA PRO A 360 -8.60 -37.11 -39.55
C PRO A 360 -8.82 -38.58 -39.20
N SER A 361 -9.76 -38.85 -38.30
CA SER A 361 -10.11 -40.21 -37.92
C SER A 361 -10.60 -40.99 -39.14
N PRO A 362 -10.20 -42.27 -39.31
CA PRO A 362 -10.65 -43.07 -40.45
C PRO A 362 -12.18 -43.17 -40.43
N GLN A 363 -12.82 -42.79 -41.55
CA GLN A 363 -14.25 -42.95 -41.75
C GLN A 363 -14.58 -44.44 -41.64
N LYS A 364 -15.45 -44.79 -40.68
CA LYS A 364 -16.06 -46.13 -40.63
C LYS A 364 -16.97 -46.27 -41.86
N THR A 365 -16.56 -47.11 -42.79
CA THR A 365 -17.38 -47.62 -43.90
C THR A 365 -18.45 -48.58 -43.41
#